data_AF-A0A1C1D0Y8-F1
#
_entry.id   AF-A0A1C1D0Y8-F1
#
_cell.length_a   1.000
_cell.length_b   1.000
_cell.length_c   1.000
_cell.angle_alpha   90.00
_cell.angle_beta   90.00
_cell.angle_gamma   90.00
#
_symmetry.space_group_name_H-M   'P 1'
#
loop_
_entity.id
_entity.type
_entity.pdbx_description
1 polymer ?
#
loop_
_entity_poly.entity_id
_entity_poly.type
_entity_poly.pdbx_seq_one_letter_code
_entity_poly.pdbx_strand_id
1 'polypeptide(L)'
;MTTTTTTKRNPDNLPLPPQHPLQRLRAPSRDLSAALHALGLASFAYSYNWLHTHPNDINSAYGWHFQYLTIIGLTLATVTFLLALLADLTLSPAMFTAKNKLSMCAAPLELLVSLLYWGLRLVDPALVVPPELELPVGADLSFHAAPAVFLLLDLLGFSPPWGITVLPSLAVSCAIALAYWFWIELCYSYNGFYPYPLFALLGSGQRMGLFGVSALLMAWNTVVLKWVYGRVNGVEGRQRR
;
A
#
# COMPACT_ATOMS: atom_id res chain seq x y z
N MET A 1 20.17 -21.88 51.98
CA MET A 1 19.10 -21.32 51.14
C MET A 1 19.75 -20.32 50.19
N THR A 2 20.05 -20.74 48.97
CA THR A 2 20.66 -19.86 47.96
C THR A 2 19.55 -19.31 47.08
N THR A 3 19.20 -18.05 47.27
CA THR A 3 18.23 -17.34 46.44
C THR A 3 18.82 -17.11 45.06
N THR A 4 18.34 -17.85 44.06
CA THR A 4 18.59 -17.58 42.64
C THR A 4 17.89 -16.28 42.26
N THR A 5 18.64 -15.18 42.22
CA THR A 5 18.24 -13.95 41.54
C THR A 5 18.16 -14.22 40.04
N THR A 6 16.94 -14.45 39.54
CA THR A 6 16.65 -14.37 38.10
C THR A 6 16.89 -12.92 37.68
N THR A 7 18.05 -12.67 37.08
CA THR A 7 18.34 -11.42 36.39
C THR A 7 17.26 -11.27 35.31
N LYS A 8 16.32 -10.34 35.53
CA LYS A 8 15.38 -9.93 34.48
C LYS A 8 16.21 -9.45 33.30
N ARG A 9 16.26 -10.27 32.24
CA ARG A 9 16.91 -9.90 30.99
C ARG A 9 16.23 -8.62 30.50
N ASN A 10 16.99 -7.53 30.38
CA ASN A 10 16.47 -6.32 29.74
C ASN A 10 15.99 -6.75 28.34
N PRO A 11 14.72 -6.53 27.94
CA PRO A 11 14.26 -6.83 26.59
C PRO A 11 15.09 -6.11 25.50
N ASP A 12 15.77 -5.02 25.84
CA ASP A 12 16.70 -4.33 24.93
C ASP A 12 17.98 -5.15 24.62
N ASN A 13 18.28 -6.19 25.41
CA ASN A 13 19.45 -7.05 25.25
C ASN A 13 19.13 -8.37 24.52
N LEU A 14 17.94 -8.51 23.90
CA LEU A 14 17.69 -9.63 23.00
C LEU A 14 18.49 -9.45 21.70
N PRO A 15 19.22 -10.47 21.24
CA PRO A 15 19.92 -10.38 19.96
C PRO A 15 18.90 -10.13 18.85
N LEU A 16 19.15 -9.07 18.09
CA LEU A 16 18.28 -8.61 17.03
C LEU A 16 18.22 -9.62 15.88
N PRO A 17 17.14 -9.63 15.09
CA PRO A 17 17.09 -10.43 13.88
C PRO A 17 18.24 -10.01 12.95
N PRO A 18 18.93 -10.96 12.30
CA PRO A 18 19.98 -10.63 11.36
C PRO A 18 19.40 -9.82 10.19
N GLN A 19 20.00 -8.66 9.92
CA GLN A 19 19.62 -7.80 8.80
C GLN A 19 20.00 -8.47 7.47
N HIS A 20 19.09 -8.44 6.50
CA HIS A 20 19.37 -8.96 5.18
C HIS A 20 20.49 -8.16 4.50
N PRO A 21 21.47 -8.79 3.79
CA PRO A 21 22.60 -8.07 3.19
C PRO A 21 22.24 -6.95 2.21
N LEU A 22 21.09 -7.07 1.53
CA LEU A 22 20.57 -6.04 0.61
C LEU A 22 19.66 -5.01 1.30
N GLN A 23 19.24 -5.24 2.53
CA GLN A 23 18.46 -4.27 3.27
C GLN A 23 19.38 -3.13 3.70
N ARG A 24 19.07 -1.90 3.28
CA ARG A 24 20.01 -0.78 3.39
C ARG A 24 20.12 -0.21 4.80
N LEU A 25 18.97 -0.09 5.48
CA LEU A 25 18.86 0.39 6.86
C LEU A 25 18.31 -0.72 7.74
N ARG A 26 18.73 -0.71 9.00
CA ARG A 26 18.27 -1.69 9.97
C ARG A 26 16.76 -1.55 10.18
N ALA A 27 16.08 -2.69 10.14
CA ALA A 27 14.67 -2.86 10.50
C ALA A 27 14.42 -4.35 10.81
N PRO A 28 13.52 -4.69 11.75
CA PRO A 28 12.80 -3.75 12.59
C PRO A 28 13.74 -3.02 13.58
N SER A 29 13.44 -1.76 13.86
CA SER A 29 14.22 -0.93 14.79
C SER A 29 13.40 0.23 15.36
N ARG A 30 13.69 0.59 16.62
CA ARG A 30 13.02 1.68 17.36
C ARG A 30 13.55 3.07 17.01
N ASP A 31 14.18 3.23 15.86
CA ASP A 31 14.83 4.45 15.40
C ASP A 31 14.19 4.95 14.08
N LEU A 32 14.94 4.97 12.98
CA LEU A 32 14.50 5.46 11.67
C LEU A 32 13.36 4.63 11.09
N SER A 33 13.35 3.31 11.32
CA SER A 33 12.27 2.42 10.86
C SER A 33 10.95 2.80 11.54
N ALA A 34 10.94 2.84 12.88
CA ALA A 34 9.77 3.27 13.65
C ALA A 34 9.30 4.68 13.27
N ALA A 35 10.24 5.62 13.05
CA ALA A 35 9.91 6.99 12.64
C ALA A 35 9.22 7.03 11.28
N LEU A 36 9.72 6.30 10.27
CA LEU A 36 9.08 6.23 8.95
C LEU A 36 7.67 5.66 9.06
N HIS A 37 7.51 4.54 9.78
CA HIS A 37 6.20 3.90 9.90
C HIS A 37 5.20 4.76 10.68
N ALA A 38 5.64 5.46 11.74
CA ALA A 38 4.80 6.40 12.47
C ALA A 38 4.38 7.60 11.61
N LEU A 39 5.30 8.17 10.81
CA LEU A 39 4.99 9.26 9.87
C LEU A 39 4.01 8.82 8.78
N GLY A 40 4.20 7.63 8.21
CA GLY A 40 3.27 7.07 7.23
C GLY A 40 1.88 6.87 7.83
N LEU A 41 1.78 6.30 9.04
CA LEU A 41 0.51 6.13 9.74
C LEU A 41 -0.16 7.47 10.07
N ALA A 42 0.59 8.49 10.46
CA ALA A 42 0.06 9.83 10.66
C ALA A 42 -0.53 10.41 9.37
N SER A 43 0.16 10.22 8.24
CA SER A 43 -0.33 10.63 6.92
C SER A 43 -1.61 9.87 6.52
N PHE A 44 -1.68 8.56 6.79
CA PHE A 44 -2.86 7.76 6.43
C PHE A 44 -4.05 8.08 7.35
N ALA A 45 -3.79 8.30 8.64
CA ALA A 45 -4.80 8.74 9.60
C ALA A 45 -5.37 10.11 9.22
N TYR A 46 -4.55 11.03 8.71
CA TYR A 46 -5.02 12.30 8.15
C TYR A 46 -6.01 12.09 7.00
N SER A 47 -5.72 11.17 6.06
CA SER A 47 -6.63 10.81 4.97
C SER A 47 -7.97 10.25 5.48
N TYR A 48 -7.96 9.33 6.46
CA TYR A 48 -9.22 8.85 7.06
C TYR A 48 -9.99 9.94 7.83
N ASN A 49 -9.27 10.79 8.56
CA ASN A 49 -9.88 11.93 9.26
C ASN A 49 -10.56 12.89 8.26
N TRP A 50 -9.97 13.09 7.09
CA TRP A 50 -10.58 13.89 6.01
C TRP A 50 -11.95 13.33 5.60
N LEU A 51 -12.04 12.02 5.34
CA LEU A 51 -13.30 11.35 4.96
C LEU A 51 -14.40 11.49 6.03
N HIS A 52 -14.01 11.58 7.30
CA HIS A 52 -14.94 11.75 8.41
C HIS A 52 -15.39 13.20 8.59
N THR A 53 -14.46 14.15 8.45
CA THR A 53 -14.69 15.58 8.68
C THR A 53 -15.31 16.32 7.48
N HIS A 54 -15.28 15.71 6.29
CA HIS A 54 -15.88 16.23 5.06
C HIS A 54 -16.87 15.23 4.46
N PRO A 55 -18.02 14.98 5.11
CA PRO A 55 -19.00 14.01 4.63
C PRO A 55 -19.65 14.46 3.32
N ASN A 56 -19.95 13.49 2.46
CA ASN A 56 -20.73 13.65 1.22
C ASN A 56 -21.65 12.43 1.01
N ASP A 57 -22.34 12.34 -0.13
CA ASP A 57 -23.31 11.26 -0.40
C ASP A 57 -22.69 9.85 -0.31
N ILE A 58 -21.37 9.71 -0.54
CA ILE A 58 -20.65 8.44 -0.38
C ILE A 58 -20.67 7.94 1.07
N ASN A 59 -20.69 8.84 2.05
CA ASN A 59 -20.73 8.46 3.47
C ASN A 59 -21.98 7.66 3.85
N SER A 60 -23.05 7.78 3.06
CA SER A 60 -24.32 7.06 3.25
C SER A 60 -24.53 5.92 2.24
N ALA A 61 -23.62 5.77 1.29
CA ALA A 61 -23.72 4.77 0.22
C ALA A 61 -23.32 3.37 0.70
N TYR A 62 -23.87 2.33 0.06
CA TYR A 62 -23.44 0.96 0.26
C TYR A 62 -21.95 0.81 -0.09
N GLY A 63 -21.20 0.17 0.81
CA GLY A 63 -19.74 0.06 0.71
C GLY A 63 -18.98 1.28 1.24
N TRP A 64 -19.66 2.34 1.67
CA TRP A 64 -19.04 3.58 2.18
C TRP A 64 -17.98 4.08 1.19
N HIS A 65 -16.86 4.63 1.66
CA HIS A 65 -15.72 4.98 0.81
C HIS A 65 -14.91 3.75 0.34
N PHE A 66 -15.20 2.52 0.80
CA PHE A 66 -14.52 1.30 0.31
C PHE A 66 -14.94 0.88 -1.09
N GLN A 67 -15.91 1.57 -1.70
CA GLN A 67 -16.14 1.45 -3.14
C GLN A 67 -14.96 2.00 -3.98
N TYR A 68 -14.15 2.90 -3.42
CA TYR A 68 -12.95 3.43 -4.08
C TYR A 68 -11.74 2.52 -3.89
N LEU A 69 -11.05 2.20 -4.99
CA LEU A 69 -9.80 1.44 -4.95
C LEU A 69 -8.73 2.15 -4.11
N THR A 70 -8.73 3.49 -4.14
CA THR A 70 -7.86 4.34 -3.31
C THR A 70 -7.99 4.00 -1.83
N ILE A 71 -9.21 3.78 -1.32
CA ILE A 71 -9.42 3.51 0.11
C ILE A 71 -9.11 2.06 0.47
N ILE A 72 -9.33 1.12 -0.45
CA ILE A 72 -8.88 -0.27 -0.29
C ILE A 72 -7.35 -0.32 -0.22
N GLY A 73 -6.66 0.38 -1.14
CA GLY A 73 -5.21 0.55 -1.14
C GLY A 73 -4.72 1.15 0.17
N LEU A 74 -5.29 2.31 0.56
CA LEU A 74 -4.92 3.04 1.77
C LEU A 74 -5.06 2.16 3.03
N THR A 75 -6.10 1.32 3.06
CA THR A 75 -6.32 0.37 4.15
C THR A 75 -5.22 -0.69 4.18
N LEU A 76 -4.85 -1.24 3.04
CA LEU A 76 -3.77 -2.22 2.94
C LEU A 76 -2.41 -1.60 3.31
N ALA A 77 -2.15 -0.35 2.90
CA ALA A 77 -0.98 0.42 3.30
C ALA A 77 -0.95 0.66 4.82
N THR A 78 -2.10 1.03 5.40
CA THR A 78 -2.27 1.25 6.84
C THR A 78 -2.01 -0.01 7.63
N VAL A 79 -2.58 -1.15 7.25
CA VAL A 79 -2.32 -2.44 7.92
C VAL A 79 -0.85 -2.84 7.79
N THR A 80 -0.25 -2.62 6.62
CA THR A 80 1.18 -2.89 6.39
C THR A 80 2.05 -2.07 7.35
N PHE A 81 1.78 -0.77 7.47
CA PHE A 81 2.54 0.15 8.32
C PHE A 81 2.26 -0.06 9.82
N LEU A 82 1.05 -0.47 10.21
CA LEU A 82 0.73 -0.87 11.58
C LEU A 82 1.56 -2.09 11.98
N LEU A 83 1.61 -3.13 11.13
CA LEU A 83 2.44 -4.31 11.39
C LEU A 83 3.93 -3.96 11.43
N ALA A 84 4.37 -3.02 10.60
CA ALA A 84 5.75 -2.56 10.59
C ALA A 84 6.12 -1.80 11.87
N LEU A 85 5.28 -0.84 12.31
CA LEU A 85 5.49 -0.14 13.57
C LEU A 85 5.43 -1.11 14.77
N LEU A 86 4.51 -2.07 14.77
CA LEU A 86 4.47 -3.13 15.79
C LEU A 86 5.75 -3.96 15.76
N ALA A 87 6.27 -4.32 14.59
CA ALA A 87 7.54 -5.01 14.46
C ALA A 87 8.70 -4.18 15.04
N ASP A 88 8.73 -2.88 14.81
CA ASP A 88 9.76 -1.97 15.32
C ASP A 88 9.73 -1.85 16.84
N LEU A 89 8.54 -1.63 17.43
CA LEU A 89 8.37 -1.46 18.86
C LEU A 89 8.66 -2.77 19.62
N THR A 90 8.22 -3.90 19.09
CA THR A 90 8.35 -5.22 19.72
C THR A 90 9.60 -6.00 19.29
N LEU A 91 10.32 -5.52 18.27
CA LEU A 91 11.42 -6.23 17.59
C LEU A 91 11.02 -7.64 17.10
N SER A 92 9.74 -7.81 16.72
CA SER A 92 9.17 -9.10 16.33
C SER A 92 9.50 -9.48 14.88
N PRO A 93 10.24 -10.57 14.64
CA PRO A 93 10.49 -11.08 13.29
C PRO A 93 9.21 -11.50 12.55
N ALA A 94 8.21 -11.98 13.30
CA ALA A 94 6.94 -12.42 12.73
C ALA A 94 6.14 -11.24 12.15
N MET A 95 6.05 -10.13 12.89
CA MET A 95 5.39 -8.91 12.40
C MET A 95 6.16 -8.30 11.24
N PHE A 96 7.50 -8.32 11.31
CA PHE A 96 8.34 -7.87 10.19
C PHE A 96 8.15 -8.73 8.94
N THR A 97 8.02 -10.04 9.08
CA THR A 97 7.72 -10.94 7.96
C THR A 97 6.32 -10.67 7.40
N ALA A 98 5.33 -10.45 8.27
CA ALA A 98 3.94 -10.15 7.87
C ALA A 98 3.84 -8.85 7.07
N LYS A 99 4.46 -7.76 7.55
CA LYS A 99 4.46 -6.48 6.81
C LYS A 99 5.14 -6.61 5.45
N ASN A 100 6.24 -7.36 5.36
CA ASN A 100 6.95 -7.57 4.09
C ASN A 100 6.15 -8.42 3.09
N LYS A 101 5.32 -9.36 3.57
CA LYS A 101 4.40 -10.10 2.70
C LYS A 101 3.27 -9.21 2.19
N LEU A 102 2.67 -8.39 3.07
CA LEU A 102 1.61 -7.46 2.67
C LEU A 102 2.12 -6.38 1.71
N SER A 103 3.36 -5.89 1.89
CA SER A 103 3.93 -4.87 1.01
C SER A 103 4.08 -5.33 -0.45
N MET A 104 4.21 -6.64 -0.70
CA MET A 104 4.18 -7.21 -2.06
C MET A 104 2.86 -6.96 -2.80
N CYS A 105 1.77 -6.73 -2.06
CA CYS A 105 0.47 -6.35 -2.61
C CYS A 105 0.25 -4.84 -2.48
N ALA A 106 0.52 -4.26 -1.31
CA ALA A 106 0.24 -2.86 -1.00
C ALA A 106 1.00 -1.90 -1.92
N ALA A 107 2.31 -2.10 -2.09
CA ALA A 107 3.15 -1.16 -2.83
C ALA A 107 2.85 -1.14 -4.34
N PRO A 108 2.70 -2.27 -5.05
CA PRO A 108 2.29 -2.25 -6.46
C PRO A 108 0.87 -1.70 -6.66
N LEU A 109 -0.05 -1.96 -5.72
CA LEU A 109 -1.43 -1.45 -5.75
C LEU A 109 -1.46 0.07 -5.56
N GLU A 110 -0.75 0.60 -4.58
CA GLU A 110 -0.70 2.05 -4.34
C GLU A 110 0.02 2.80 -5.46
N LEU A 111 1.05 2.19 -6.04
CA LEU A 111 1.66 2.71 -7.26
C LEU A 111 0.67 2.70 -8.43
N LEU A 112 -0.16 1.65 -8.56
CA LEU A 112 -1.23 1.60 -9.57
C LEU A 112 -2.24 2.73 -9.34
N VAL A 113 -2.74 2.90 -8.12
CA VAL A 113 -3.67 3.98 -7.74
C VAL A 113 -3.09 5.34 -8.11
N SER A 114 -1.84 5.60 -7.73
CA SER A 114 -1.15 6.86 -8.04
C SER A 114 -1.05 7.10 -9.55
N LEU A 115 -0.61 6.09 -10.31
CA LEU A 115 -0.43 6.20 -11.76
C LEU A 115 -1.76 6.38 -12.49
N LEU A 116 -2.79 5.61 -12.14
CA LEU A 116 -4.11 5.73 -12.77
C LEU A 116 -4.75 7.07 -12.41
N TYR A 117 -4.72 7.47 -11.15
CA TYR A 117 -5.34 8.70 -10.70
C TYR A 117 -4.72 9.94 -11.36
N TRP A 118 -3.42 10.14 -11.19
CA TRP A 118 -2.73 11.31 -11.75
C TRP A 118 -2.67 11.24 -13.28
N GLY A 119 -2.52 10.05 -13.86
CA GLY A 119 -2.54 9.85 -15.31
C GLY A 119 -3.88 10.24 -15.95
N LEU A 120 -5.00 9.82 -15.35
CA LEU A 120 -6.33 10.19 -15.83
C LEU A 120 -6.63 11.67 -15.58
N ARG A 121 -6.24 12.24 -14.43
CA ARG A 121 -6.38 13.67 -14.15
C ARG A 121 -5.66 14.57 -15.13
N LEU A 122 -4.48 14.14 -15.63
CA LEU A 122 -3.75 14.90 -16.65
C LEU A 122 -4.48 14.95 -18.00
N VAL A 123 -5.36 13.98 -18.28
CA VAL A 123 -6.18 13.95 -19.50
C VAL A 123 -7.48 14.72 -19.29
N ASP A 124 -8.24 14.35 -18.26
CA ASP A 124 -9.49 15.00 -17.85
C ASP A 124 -9.83 14.61 -16.39
N PRO A 125 -9.78 15.56 -15.43
CA PRO A 125 -10.12 15.30 -14.03
C PRO A 125 -11.51 14.70 -13.82
N ALA A 126 -12.48 15.06 -14.69
CA ALA A 126 -13.85 14.58 -14.60
C ALA A 126 -13.99 13.07 -14.85
N LEU A 127 -12.94 12.39 -15.36
CA LEU A 127 -12.93 10.94 -15.49
C LEU A 127 -12.84 10.21 -14.14
N VAL A 128 -12.22 10.84 -13.13
CA VAL A 128 -11.95 10.19 -11.83
C VAL A 128 -12.66 10.84 -10.67
N VAL A 129 -12.89 12.16 -10.70
CA VAL A 129 -13.51 12.90 -9.60
C VAL A 129 -14.57 13.84 -10.18
N PRO A 130 -15.83 13.77 -9.74
CA PRO A 130 -16.83 14.74 -10.15
C PRO A 130 -16.52 16.12 -9.53
N PRO A 131 -16.86 17.25 -10.20
CA PRO A 131 -16.45 18.59 -9.78
C PRO A 131 -16.80 18.94 -8.32
N GLU A 132 -17.91 18.43 -7.81
CA GLU A 132 -18.39 18.64 -6.44
C GLU A 132 -17.57 17.90 -5.36
N LEU A 133 -16.73 16.93 -5.74
CA LEU A 133 -15.87 16.15 -4.85
C LEU A 133 -14.38 16.49 -5.04
N GLU A 134 -14.06 17.58 -5.73
CA GLU A 134 -12.67 18.03 -5.92
C GLU A 134 -11.96 18.28 -4.59
N LEU A 135 -10.74 17.75 -4.48
CA LEU A 135 -9.95 17.79 -3.26
C LEU A 135 -8.94 18.95 -3.31
N PRO A 136 -8.69 19.66 -2.19
CA PRO A 136 -7.53 20.53 -2.11
C PRO A 136 -6.25 19.69 -2.22
N VAL A 137 -5.22 20.25 -2.86
CA VAL A 137 -3.97 19.55 -3.22
C VAL A 137 -3.36 18.75 -2.07
N GLY A 138 -3.39 19.27 -0.84
CA GLY A 138 -2.86 18.59 0.34
C GLY A 138 -3.58 17.27 0.67
N ALA A 139 -4.92 17.27 0.64
CA ALA A 139 -5.72 16.07 0.80
C ALA A 139 -5.53 15.13 -0.40
N ASP A 140 -5.50 15.70 -1.61
CA ASP A 140 -5.34 14.92 -2.83
C ASP A 140 -4.03 14.11 -2.84
N LEU A 141 -2.92 14.75 -2.49
CA LEU A 141 -1.63 14.08 -2.33
C LEU A 141 -1.63 13.04 -1.19
N SER A 142 -2.36 13.27 -0.10
CA SER A 142 -2.41 12.34 1.03
C SER A 142 -3.17 11.05 0.69
N PHE A 143 -4.15 11.11 -0.22
CA PHE A 143 -4.85 9.93 -0.73
C PHE A 143 -4.11 9.25 -1.88
N HIS A 144 -3.62 10.02 -2.85
CA HIS A 144 -3.25 9.48 -4.16
C HIS A 144 -1.75 9.50 -4.47
N ALA A 145 -0.90 9.90 -3.52
CA ALA A 145 0.56 9.86 -3.71
C ALA A 145 1.31 9.38 -2.46
N ALA A 146 0.95 9.90 -1.27
CA ALA A 146 1.67 9.62 -0.04
C ALA A 146 1.77 8.12 0.28
N PRO A 147 0.71 7.29 0.17
CA PRO A 147 0.81 5.84 0.44
C PRO A 147 1.86 5.14 -0.43
N ALA A 148 1.87 5.41 -1.73
CA ALA A 148 2.87 4.85 -2.65
C ALA A 148 4.29 5.31 -2.30
N VAL A 149 4.47 6.59 -1.96
CA VAL A 149 5.78 7.14 -1.57
C VAL A 149 6.27 6.49 -0.27
N PHE A 150 5.44 6.40 0.76
CA PHE A 150 5.82 5.78 2.04
C PHE A 150 6.17 4.29 1.85
N LEU A 151 5.37 3.54 1.11
CA LEU A 151 5.65 2.13 0.80
C LEU A 151 6.93 1.96 -0.03
N LEU A 152 7.23 2.87 -0.96
CA LEU A 152 8.48 2.86 -1.72
C LEU A 152 9.69 3.15 -0.81
N LEU A 153 9.59 4.13 0.08
CA LEU A 153 10.65 4.44 1.05
C LEU A 153 10.91 3.25 1.99
N ASP A 154 9.85 2.59 2.47
CA ASP A 154 9.95 1.37 3.28
C ASP A 154 10.61 0.23 2.50
N LEU A 155 10.18 0.01 1.25
CA LEU A 155 10.77 -1.01 0.38
C LEU A 155 12.27 -0.76 0.17
N LEU A 156 12.67 0.46 -0.17
CA LEU A 156 14.07 0.75 -0.51
C LEU A 156 14.98 0.87 0.72
N GLY A 157 14.47 1.38 1.84
CA GLY A 157 15.26 1.62 3.04
C GLY A 157 15.30 0.42 3.98
N PHE A 158 14.15 -0.18 4.27
CA PHE A 158 13.94 -0.98 5.48
C PHE A 158 13.51 -2.42 5.19
N SER A 159 13.26 -2.79 3.93
CA SER A 159 12.78 -4.12 3.57
C SER A 159 13.86 -4.98 2.90
N PRO A 160 13.86 -6.31 3.13
CA PRO A 160 14.59 -7.26 2.27
C PRO A 160 13.97 -7.29 0.86
N PRO A 161 14.69 -7.83 -0.15
CA PRO A 161 14.15 -7.98 -1.50
C PRO A 161 12.92 -8.88 -1.50
N TRP A 162 11.92 -8.55 -2.33
CA TRP A 162 10.75 -9.42 -2.47
C TRP A 162 11.07 -10.69 -3.25
N GLY A 163 10.69 -11.84 -2.68
CA GLY A 163 10.78 -13.15 -3.34
C GLY A 163 9.73 -13.41 -4.42
N ILE A 164 8.69 -12.57 -4.56
CA ILE A 164 7.61 -12.80 -5.53
C ILE A 164 8.14 -12.74 -6.98
N THR A 165 7.80 -13.74 -7.79
CA THR A 165 8.15 -13.80 -9.22
C THR A 165 7.02 -13.22 -10.08
N VAL A 166 7.25 -13.09 -11.39
CA VAL A 166 6.30 -12.43 -12.31
C VAL A 166 4.95 -13.14 -12.36
N LEU A 167 4.91 -14.47 -12.46
CA LEU A 167 3.64 -15.22 -12.57
C LEU A 167 2.78 -15.13 -11.30
N PRO A 168 3.31 -15.35 -10.07
CA PRO A 168 2.54 -15.09 -8.85
C PRO A 168 2.11 -13.63 -8.69
N SER A 169 2.94 -12.66 -9.09
CA SER A 169 2.57 -11.24 -9.07
C SER A 169 1.39 -10.95 -10.01
N LEU A 170 1.39 -11.53 -11.22
CA LEU A 170 0.26 -11.44 -12.14
C LEU A 170 -0.99 -12.11 -11.57
N ALA A 171 -0.87 -13.30 -10.98
CA ALA A 171 -2.00 -14.00 -10.37
C ALA A 171 -2.64 -13.20 -9.23
N VAL A 172 -1.84 -12.60 -8.35
CA VAL A 172 -2.32 -11.70 -7.28
C VAL A 172 -3.01 -10.47 -7.87
N SER A 173 -2.42 -9.87 -8.91
CA SER A 173 -2.99 -8.68 -9.58
C SER A 173 -4.34 -9.00 -10.23
N CYS A 174 -4.46 -10.14 -10.91
CA CYS A 174 -5.73 -10.62 -11.47
C CYS A 174 -6.76 -10.92 -10.38
N ALA A 175 -6.36 -11.54 -9.27
CA ALA A 175 -7.27 -11.82 -8.15
C ALA A 175 -7.83 -10.54 -7.54
N ILE A 176 -6.98 -9.53 -7.32
CA ILE A 176 -7.41 -8.22 -6.81
C ILE A 176 -8.34 -7.52 -7.81
N ALA A 177 -7.99 -7.51 -9.10
CA ALA A 177 -8.82 -6.89 -10.14
C ALA A 177 -10.20 -7.54 -10.24
N LEU A 178 -10.28 -8.88 -10.22
CA LEU A 178 -11.54 -9.61 -10.23
C LEU A 178 -12.35 -9.35 -8.96
N ALA A 179 -11.73 -9.44 -7.78
CA ALA A 179 -12.40 -9.17 -6.51
C ALA A 179 -12.97 -7.75 -6.45
N TYR A 180 -12.19 -6.77 -6.90
CA TYR A 180 -12.62 -5.38 -6.95
C TYR A 180 -13.72 -5.15 -7.99
N TRP A 181 -13.64 -5.81 -9.15
CA TRP A 181 -14.73 -5.76 -10.14
C TRP A 181 -16.06 -6.27 -9.56
N PHE A 182 -16.08 -7.45 -8.95
CA PHE A 182 -17.30 -7.96 -8.31
C PHE A 182 -17.81 -7.02 -7.21
N TRP A 183 -16.89 -6.45 -6.42
CA TRP A 183 -17.24 -5.51 -5.37
C TRP A 183 -17.90 -4.24 -5.90
N ILE A 184 -17.36 -3.62 -6.96
CA ILE A 184 -17.94 -2.39 -7.50
C ILE A 184 -19.30 -2.62 -8.17
N GLU A 185 -19.54 -3.77 -8.81
CA GLU A 185 -20.84 -4.08 -9.41
C GLU A 185 -21.89 -4.34 -8.31
N LEU A 186 -21.46 -4.94 -7.19
CA LEU A 186 -22.31 -5.06 -6.01
C LEU A 186 -22.65 -3.68 -5.43
N CYS A 187 -21.66 -2.79 -5.23
CA CYS A 187 -21.91 -1.42 -4.79
C CYS A 187 -22.86 -0.68 -5.73
N TYR A 188 -22.64 -0.78 -7.04
CA TYR A 188 -23.50 -0.18 -8.06
C TYR A 188 -24.94 -0.69 -7.96
N SER A 189 -25.15 -1.98 -7.71
CA SER A 189 -26.50 -2.57 -7.59
C SER A 189 -27.33 -2.00 -6.44
N TYR A 190 -26.69 -1.49 -5.37
CA TYR A 190 -27.37 -0.84 -4.24
C TYR A 190 -27.44 0.69 -4.39
N ASN A 191 -26.40 1.30 -4.96
CA ASN A 191 -26.24 2.75 -4.98
C ASN A 191 -26.82 3.42 -6.24
N GLY A 192 -26.84 2.70 -7.37
CA GLY A 192 -27.22 3.24 -8.68
C GLY A 192 -26.14 4.12 -9.35
N PHE A 193 -24.95 4.22 -8.76
CA PHE A 193 -23.82 4.97 -9.30
C PHE A 193 -22.50 4.23 -9.08
N TYR A 194 -21.51 4.51 -9.93
CA TYR A 194 -20.15 3.98 -9.80
C TYR A 194 -19.25 4.96 -9.03
N PRO A 195 -18.20 4.48 -8.34
CA PRO A 195 -17.27 5.33 -7.60
C PRO A 195 -16.52 6.32 -8.50
N TYR A 196 -16.18 5.92 -9.72
CA TYR A 196 -15.47 6.76 -10.69
C TYR A 196 -16.37 7.08 -11.88
N PRO A 197 -16.49 8.36 -12.30
CA PRO A 197 -17.30 8.74 -13.47
C PRO A 197 -16.94 7.96 -14.74
N LEU A 198 -15.65 7.64 -14.95
CA LEU A 198 -15.18 6.81 -16.05
C LEU A 198 -15.96 5.49 -16.17
N PHE A 199 -16.32 4.83 -15.07
CA PHE A 199 -17.05 3.58 -15.14
C PHE A 199 -18.46 3.78 -15.72
N ALA A 200 -19.12 4.89 -15.46
CA ALA A 200 -20.44 5.18 -16.05
C ALA A 200 -20.36 5.38 -17.58
N LEU A 201 -19.21 5.80 -18.10
CA LEU A 201 -18.98 6.00 -19.54
C LEU A 201 -18.67 4.70 -20.30
N LEU A 202 -18.31 3.63 -19.59
CA LEU A 202 -17.85 2.38 -20.19
C LEU A 202 -18.96 1.31 -20.14
N GLY A 203 -19.16 0.59 -21.23
CA GLY A 203 -19.95 -0.64 -21.22
C GLY A 203 -19.24 -1.76 -20.46
N SER A 204 -19.96 -2.84 -20.10
CA SER A 204 -19.41 -3.94 -19.30
C SER A 204 -18.14 -4.57 -19.90
N GLY A 205 -18.09 -4.76 -21.22
CA GLY A 205 -16.90 -5.29 -21.90
C GLY A 205 -15.69 -4.34 -21.82
N GLN A 206 -15.91 -3.02 -21.89
CA GLN A 206 -14.86 -2.02 -21.74
C GLN A 206 -14.35 -1.94 -20.30
N ARG A 207 -15.24 -2.04 -19.29
CA ARG A 207 -14.84 -2.14 -17.88
C ARG A 207 -13.99 -3.38 -17.64
N MET A 208 -14.41 -4.55 -18.16
CA MET A 208 -13.61 -5.78 -18.06
C MET A 208 -12.22 -5.61 -18.68
N GLY A 209 -12.13 -4.95 -19.85
CA GLY A 209 -10.86 -4.57 -20.45
C GLY A 209 -10.01 -3.66 -19.56
N LEU A 210 -10.62 -2.63 -18.95
CA LEU A 210 -9.96 -1.72 -18.02
C LEU A 210 -9.40 -2.45 -16.78
N PHE A 211 -10.15 -3.40 -16.21
CA PHE A 211 -9.67 -4.25 -15.12
C PHE A 211 -8.50 -5.14 -15.56
N GLY A 212 -8.58 -5.74 -16.76
CA GLY A 212 -7.50 -6.54 -17.33
C GLY A 212 -6.21 -5.74 -17.52
N VAL A 213 -6.29 -4.53 -18.09
CA VAL A 213 -5.15 -3.62 -18.26
C VAL A 213 -4.59 -3.20 -16.89
N SER A 214 -5.46 -2.88 -15.93
CA SER A 214 -5.05 -2.52 -14.57
C SER A 214 -4.30 -3.66 -13.87
N ALA A 215 -4.72 -4.92 -14.05
CA ALA A 215 -4.03 -6.08 -13.50
C ALA A 215 -2.63 -6.26 -14.12
N LEU A 216 -2.49 -6.08 -15.44
CA LEU A 216 -1.20 -6.11 -16.12
C LEU A 216 -0.28 -4.98 -15.64
N LEU A 217 -0.83 -3.77 -15.48
CA LEU A 217 -0.08 -2.61 -14.99
C LEU A 217 0.37 -2.81 -13.53
N MET A 218 -0.45 -3.41 -12.67
CA MET A 218 -0.05 -3.75 -11.30
C MET A 218 1.08 -4.79 -11.27
N ALA A 219 1.00 -5.83 -12.10
CA ALA A 219 2.08 -6.82 -12.21
C ALA A 219 3.37 -6.17 -12.74
N TRP A 220 3.24 -5.26 -13.71
CA TRP A 220 4.35 -4.46 -14.21
C TRP A 220 4.96 -3.57 -13.12
N ASN A 221 4.13 -2.94 -12.28
CA ASN A 221 4.59 -2.16 -11.13
C ASN A 221 5.44 -3.02 -10.17
N THR A 222 5.08 -4.29 -9.92
CA THR A 222 5.94 -5.20 -9.15
C THR A 222 7.31 -5.37 -9.79
N VAL A 223 7.38 -5.55 -11.11
CA VAL A 223 8.65 -5.68 -11.85
C VAL A 223 9.49 -4.40 -11.74
N VAL A 224 8.86 -3.23 -11.96
CA VAL A 224 9.53 -1.93 -11.85
C VAL A 224 10.05 -1.70 -10.43
N LEU A 225 9.25 -1.96 -9.40
CA LEU A 225 9.66 -1.79 -8.00
C LEU A 225 10.83 -2.71 -7.64
N LYS A 226 10.82 -3.97 -8.09
CA LYS A 226 11.98 -4.89 -7.92
C LYS A 226 13.20 -4.40 -8.68
N TRP A 227 13.04 -3.85 -9.88
CA TRP A 227 14.14 -3.26 -10.64
C TRP A 227 14.73 -2.04 -9.91
N VAL A 228 13.90 -1.11 -9.44
CA VAL A 228 14.35 0.06 -8.64
C VAL A 228 15.07 -0.39 -7.38
N TYR A 229 14.51 -1.36 -6.63
CA TYR A 229 15.18 -1.96 -5.48
C TYR A 229 16.56 -2.49 -5.86
N GLY A 230 16.64 -3.28 -6.93
CA GLY A 230 17.91 -3.82 -7.43
C GLY A 230 18.94 -2.74 -7.80
N ARG A 231 18.48 -1.60 -8.33
CA ARG A 231 19.35 -0.46 -8.68
C ARG A 231 19.87 0.29 -7.46
N VAL A 232 19.08 0.38 -6.39
CA VAL A 232 19.44 1.12 -5.17
C VAL A 232 20.22 0.25 -4.18
N ASN A 233 19.79 -1.00 -4.00
CA ASN A 233 20.26 -1.89 -2.95
C ASN A 233 21.23 -2.98 -3.46
N GLY A 234 21.17 -3.30 -4.75
CA GLY A 234 21.92 -4.38 -5.38
C GLY A 234 21.04 -5.60 -5.64
N VAL A 235 21.63 -6.62 -6.27
CA VAL A 235 20.95 -7.87 -6.63
C VAL A 235 21.74 -9.04 -6.06
N GLU A 236 21.06 -10.02 -5.47
CA GLU A 236 21.70 -11.22 -4.94
C GLU A 236 22.57 -11.89 -6.01
N GLY A 237 23.77 -12.34 -5.62
CA GLY A 237 24.73 -12.97 -6.54
C GLY A 237 25.55 -12.00 -7.41
N ARG A 238 25.27 -10.69 -7.43
CA ARG A 238 26.18 -9.69 -8.02
C ARG A 238 27.00 -9.02 -6.92
N GLN A 239 28.29 -9.34 -6.83
CA GLN A 239 29.23 -8.58 -6.00
C GLN A 239 29.21 -7.11 -6.45
N ARG A 240 29.09 -6.17 -5.52
CA ARG A 240 29.35 -4.75 -5.79
C ARG A 240 30.82 -4.66 -6.21
N ARG A 241 31.07 -4.34 -7.48
CA ARG A 241 32.39 -3.89 -7.92
C ARG A 241 32.60 -2.45 -7.47
#